data_AF-A0A9W5Z3U7-F1
#
_entry.id   AF-A0A9W5Z3U7-F1
#
_cell.length_a   1.000
_cell.length_b   1.000
_cell.length_c   1.000
_cell.angle_alpha   90.00
_cell.angle_beta   90.00
_cell.angle_gamma   90.00
#
_symmetry.space_group_name_H-M   'P 1'
#
loop_
_entity.id
_entity.type
_entity.pdbx_description
1 polymer ?
#
loop_
_entity_poly.entity_id
_entity_poly.type
_entity_poly.pdbx_seq_one_letter_code
_entity_poly.pdbx_strand_id
1 'polypeptide(L)'
;MLPETFLSVNRVMEDTLYQIYAQLKLGEVVSIAAVRDALRQAAGLLCSDNDPSASIAQYLVQIPFEIFSKESMDIGISLWLGVMHENPRVESKILIEVIGSWEKSIQRRKGLFDLTCNYVDPMFSKIELLPSDKALMAKNQQDSQGILTPHFQLLQFFESHFAA
;
A
#
# COMPACT_ATOMS: atom_id res chain seq x y z
N MET A 1 36.94 0.64 -0.74
CA MET A 1 36.85 -0.09 -2.03
C MET A 1 35.47 -0.76 -2.15
N LEU A 2 34.37 0.01 -1.97
CA LEU A 2 32.98 -0.49 -1.93
C LEU A 2 31.94 0.24 -2.84
N PRO A 3 32.24 1.23 -3.71
CA PRO A 3 31.17 1.93 -4.42
C PRO A 3 30.53 1.14 -5.59
N GLU A 4 31.30 0.32 -6.32
CA GLU A 4 30.83 -0.35 -7.55
C GLU A 4 29.78 -1.44 -7.27
N THR A 5 29.98 -2.25 -6.23
CA THR A 5 29.07 -3.38 -5.91
C THR A 5 27.70 -2.87 -5.43
N PHE A 6 27.66 -1.85 -4.56
CA PHE A 6 26.40 -1.32 -4.04
C PHE A 6 25.55 -0.65 -5.14
N LEU A 7 26.16 0.10 -6.05
CA LEU A 7 25.47 0.69 -7.20
C LEU A 7 24.88 -0.40 -8.12
N SER A 8 25.58 -1.52 -8.30
CA SER A 8 25.05 -2.65 -9.08
C SER A 8 23.85 -3.32 -8.41
N VAL A 9 23.87 -3.47 -7.08
CA VAL A 9 22.77 -4.06 -6.32
C VAL A 9 21.54 -3.15 -6.33
N ASN A 10 21.73 -1.83 -6.16
CA ASN A 10 20.64 -0.86 -6.22
C ASN A 10 19.94 -0.89 -7.58
N ARG A 11 20.69 -0.96 -8.70
CA ARG A 11 20.11 -1.08 -10.05
C ARG A 11 19.29 -2.36 -10.22
N VAL A 12 19.82 -3.50 -9.79
CA VAL A 12 19.09 -4.79 -9.88
C VAL A 12 17.81 -4.74 -9.05
N MET A 13 17.85 -4.11 -7.87
CA MET A 13 16.65 -3.93 -7.04
C MET A 13 15.64 -3.00 -7.72
N GLU A 14 16.08 -1.87 -8.26
CA GLU A 14 15.22 -0.94 -8.98
C GLU A 14 14.52 -1.61 -10.17
N ASP A 15 15.24 -2.39 -10.96
CA ASP A 15 14.68 -3.16 -12.07
C ASP A 15 13.63 -4.17 -11.59
N THR A 16 13.91 -4.86 -10.47
CA THR A 16 12.99 -5.84 -9.88
C THR A 16 11.70 -5.17 -9.40
N LEU A 17 11.81 -4.05 -8.69
CA LEU A 17 10.66 -3.29 -8.18
C LEU A 17 9.86 -2.67 -9.33
N TYR A 18 10.53 -2.16 -10.35
CA TYR A 18 9.88 -1.65 -11.57
C TYR A 18 9.07 -2.75 -12.27
N GLN A 19 9.63 -3.95 -12.43
CA GLN A 19 8.93 -5.07 -13.04
C GLN A 19 7.67 -5.45 -12.25
N ILE A 20 7.76 -5.56 -10.93
CA ILE A 20 6.59 -5.84 -10.07
C ILE A 20 5.55 -4.73 -10.24
N TYR A 21 5.96 -3.47 -10.19
CA TYR A 21 5.05 -2.34 -10.35
C TYR A 21 4.36 -2.33 -11.72
N ALA A 22 5.10 -2.62 -12.81
CA ALA A 22 4.56 -2.71 -14.15
C ALA A 22 3.56 -3.87 -14.31
N GLN A 23 3.84 -5.04 -13.73
CA GLN A 23 2.90 -6.17 -13.71
C GLN A 23 1.60 -5.82 -13.00
N LEU A 24 1.70 -5.18 -11.83
CA LEU A 24 0.53 -4.72 -11.08
C LEU A 24 -0.29 -3.69 -11.86
N LYS A 25 0.36 -2.80 -12.62
CA LYS A 25 -0.31 -1.84 -13.51
C LYS A 25 -1.09 -2.49 -14.64
N LEU A 26 -0.58 -3.60 -15.16
CA LEU A 26 -1.25 -4.39 -16.19
C LEU A 26 -2.38 -5.26 -15.63
N GLY A 27 -2.57 -5.28 -14.30
CA GLY A 27 -3.56 -6.12 -13.63
C GLY A 27 -3.14 -7.57 -13.49
N GLU A 28 -1.84 -7.87 -13.66
CA GLU A 28 -1.31 -9.21 -13.46
C GLU A 28 -1.29 -9.58 -11.96
N VAL A 29 -1.59 -10.85 -11.68
CA VAL A 29 -1.59 -11.35 -10.31
C VAL A 29 -0.15 -11.63 -9.88
N VAL A 30 0.39 -10.77 -9.03
CA VAL A 30 1.68 -10.98 -8.36
C VAL A 30 1.42 -11.56 -6.97
N SER A 31 2.18 -12.59 -6.60
CA SER A 31 2.09 -13.19 -5.26
C SER A 31 2.46 -12.18 -4.17
N ILE A 32 1.61 -12.05 -3.16
CA ILE A 32 1.86 -11.15 -2.01
C ILE A 32 3.15 -11.52 -1.27
N ALA A 33 3.53 -12.80 -1.25
CA ALA A 33 4.78 -13.24 -0.66
C ALA A 33 5.99 -12.69 -1.44
N ALA A 34 5.95 -12.72 -2.77
CA ALA A 34 7.01 -12.17 -3.61
C ALA A 34 7.12 -10.65 -3.44
N VAL A 35 5.98 -9.95 -3.40
CA VAL A 35 5.93 -8.50 -3.13
C VAL A 35 6.56 -8.19 -1.78
N ARG A 36 6.15 -8.90 -0.72
CA ARG A 36 6.68 -8.72 0.64
C ARG A 36 8.20 -8.91 0.69
N ASP A 37 8.70 -9.97 0.06
CA ASP A 37 10.11 -10.31 0.11
C ASP A 37 10.95 -9.30 -0.69
N ALA A 38 10.46 -8.81 -1.82
CA ALA A 38 11.09 -7.72 -2.58
C ALA A 38 11.11 -6.39 -1.79
N LEU A 39 9.97 -5.99 -1.20
CA LEU A 39 9.88 -4.77 -0.41
C LEU A 39 10.77 -4.82 0.84
N ARG A 40 10.93 -5.99 1.48
CA ARG A 40 11.86 -6.18 2.59
C ARG A 40 13.32 -6.01 2.19
N GLN A 41 13.71 -6.55 1.04
CA GLN A 41 15.07 -6.36 0.51
C GLN A 41 15.32 -4.89 0.16
N ALA A 42 14.35 -4.23 -0.47
CA ALA A 42 14.39 -2.80 -0.76
C ALA A 42 14.55 -1.95 0.53
N ALA A 43 13.78 -2.27 1.57
CA ALA A 43 13.89 -1.63 2.88
C ALA A 43 15.29 -1.81 3.48
N GLY A 44 15.84 -3.03 3.46
CA GLY A 44 17.19 -3.30 3.95
C GLY A 44 18.29 -2.51 3.22
N LEU A 45 18.14 -2.30 1.91
CA LEU A 45 19.04 -1.44 1.13
C LEU A 45 18.93 0.02 1.55
N LEU A 46 17.70 0.55 1.72
CA LEU A 46 17.49 1.93 2.17
C LEU A 46 18.05 2.18 3.59
N CYS A 47 18.00 1.18 4.47
CA CYS A 47 18.60 1.29 5.81
C CYS A 47 20.13 1.28 5.79
N SER A 48 20.72 0.56 4.83
CA SER A 48 22.17 0.34 4.76
C SER A 48 22.92 1.39 3.94
N ASP A 49 22.23 2.12 3.05
CA ASP A 49 22.84 3.07 2.12
C ASP A 49 23.02 4.46 2.73
N ASN A 50 24.18 5.05 2.50
CA ASN A 50 24.47 6.43 2.89
C ASN A 50 23.83 7.45 1.95
N ASP A 51 23.62 7.09 0.68
CA ASP A 51 22.90 7.87 -0.32
C ASP A 51 21.71 7.06 -0.88
N PRO A 52 20.62 6.95 -0.10
CA PRO A 52 19.52 6.05 -0.42
C PRO A 52 18.80 6.47 -1.70
N SER A 53 18.68 5.50 -2.62
CA SER A 53 18.01 5.68 -3.91
C SER A 53 16.58 6.19 -3.75
N ALA A 54 16.29 7.30 -4.43
CA ALA A 54 14.96 7.88 -4.47
C ALA A 54 13.96 6.96 -5.17
N SER A 55 14.39 6.24 -6.21
CA SER A 55 13.56 5.29 -6.96
C SER A 55 13.11 4.11 -6.09
N ILE A 56 14.03 3.57 -5.29
CA ILE A 56 13.70 2.45 -4.38
C ILE A 56 12.69 2.92 -3.33
N ALA A 57 12.90 4.08 -2.70
CA ALA A 57 11.95 4.65 -1.75
C ALA A 57 10.58 4.91 -2.40
N GLN A 58 10.57 5.38 -3.65
CA GLN A 58 9.34 5.59 -4.41
C GLN A 58 8.57 4.29 -4.61
N TYR A 59 9.21 3.23 -5.13
CA TYR A 59 8.54 1.95 -5.36
C TYR A 59 8.12 1.26 -4.06
N LEU A 60 8.89 1.44 -2.98
CA LEU A 60 8.55 0.93 -1.65
C LEU A 60 7.16 1.41 -1.19
N VAL A 61 6.78 2.63 -1.58
CA VAL A 61 5.47 3.20 -1.28
C VAL A 61 4.45 2.87 -2.36
N GLN A 62 4.79 3.09 -3.63
CA GLN A 62 3.83 2.97 -4.73
C GLN A 62 3.29 1.54 -4.93
N ILE A 63 4.08 0.50 -4.67
CA ILE A 63 3.65 -0.90 -4.84
C ILE A 63 2.49 -1.23 -3.89
N PRO A 64 2.59 -1.01 -2.56
CA PRO A 64 1.45 -1.16 -1.66
C PRO A 64 0.20 -0.37 -2.08
N PHE A 65 0.38 0.86 -2.55
CA PHE A 65 -0.74 1.69 -3.04
C PHE A 65 -1.35 1.19 -4.36
N GLU A 66 -0.59 0.46 -5.17
CA GLU A 66 -1.11 -0.13 -6.39
C GLU A 66 -2.03 -1.31 -6.07
N ILE A 67 -1.59 -2.20 -5.17
CA ILE A 67 -2.37 -3.36 -4.69
C ILE A 67 -3.57 -2.89 -3.84
N PHE A 68 -3.34 -1.91 -2.96
CA PHE A 68 -4.34 -1.26 -2.12
C PHE A 68 -5.26 -2.20 -1.33
N SER A 69 -4.69 -3.31 -0.84
CA SER A 69 -5.37 -4.26 0.05
C SER A 69 -4.91 -4.10 1.50
N LYS A 70 -5.72 -4.55 2.47
CA LYS A 70 -5.36 -4.54 3.89
C LYS A 70 -3.97 -5.15 4.14
N GLU A 71 -3.74 -6.36 3.63
CA GLU A 71 -2.48 -7.08 3.82
C GLU A 71 -1.28 -6.33 3.21
N SER A 72 -1.46 -5.78 2.01
CA SER A 72 -0.39 -5.02 1.34
C SER A 72 -0.06 -3.72 2.07
N MET A 73 -1.06 -3.04 2.62
CA MET A 73 -0.88 -1.81 3.38
C MET A 73 -0.24 -2.08 4.75
N ASP A 74 -0.60 -3.16 5.43
CA ASP A 74 0.04 -3.58 6.69
C ASP A 74 1.55 -3.82 6.48
N ILE A 75 1.92 -4.50 5.39
CA ILE A 75 3.33 -4.71 5.01
C ILE A 75 4.00 -3.36 4.72
N GLY A 76 3.38 -2.52 3.89
CA GLY A 76 3.91 -1.22 3.51
C GLY A 76 4.20 -0.35 4.72
N ILE A 77 3.20 -0.10 5.57
CA ILE A 77 3.31 0.76 6.75
C ILE A 77 4.39 0.25 7.71
N SER A 78 4.42 -1.06 7.96
CA SER A 78 5.43 -1.66 8.85
C SER A 78 6.85 -1.45 8.33
N LEU A 79 7.05 -1.57 7.00
CA LEU A 79 8.35 -1.33 6.37
C LEU A 79 8.71 0.14 6.35
N TRP A 80 7.77 1.03 6.03
CA TRP A 80 8.00 2.48 6.03
C TRP A 80 8.44 2.94 7.42
N LEU A 81 7.72 2.55 8.47
CA LEU A 81 8.09 2.89 9.86
C LEU A 81 9.47 2.35 10.22
N GLY A 82 9.78 1.09 9.88
CA GLY A 82 11.10 0.49 10.13
C GLY A 82 12.23 1.26 9.44
N VAL A 83 12.05 1.57 8.15
CA VAL A 83 13.05 2.31 7.37
C VAL A 83 13.24 3.74 7.88
N MET A 84 12.16 4.43 8.25
CA MET A 84 12.23 5.78 8.82
C MET A 84 12.98 5.80 10.16
N HIS A 85 12.75 4.78 11.00
CA HIS A 85 13.44 4.66 12.28
C HIS A 85 14.93 4.32 12.13
N GLU A 86 15.29 3.44 11.19
CA GLU A 86 16.69 3.03 10.98
C GLU A 86 17.50 4.06 10.18
N ASN A 87 16.89 4.75 9.22
CA ASN A 87 17.53 5.78 8.42
C ASN A 87 16.66 7.05 8.33
N PRO A 88 16.77 7.99 9.28
CA PRO A 88 15.99 9.22 9.27
C PRO A 88 16.18 10.10 8.01
N ARG A 89 17.23 9.88 7.21
CA ARG A 89 17.46 10.65 5.96
C ARG A 89 16.44 10.33 4.87
N VAL A 90 15.84 9.13 4.88
CA VAL A 90 14.79 8.76 3.91
C VAL A 90 13.39 9.12 4.38
N GLU A 91 13.23 9.52 5.64
CA GLU A 91 11.94 9.79 6.26
C GLU A 91 11.10 10.79 5.47
N SER A 92 11.64 11.97 5.20
CA SER A 92 10.91 12.98 4.43
C SER A 92 10.57 12.52 3.02
N LYS A 93 11.43 11.71 2.37
CA LYS A 93 11.16 11.16 1.03
C LYS A 93 9.99 10.18 1.06
N ILE A 94 9.98 9.27 2.03
CA ILE A 94 8.90 8.29 2.22
C ILE A 94 7.59 9.02 2.51
N LEU A 95 7.59 9.99 3.43
CA LEU A 95 6.39 10.75 3.78
C LEU A 95 5.80 11.49 2.59
N ILE A 96 6.63 12.18 1.79
CA ILE A 96 6.16 12.87 0.58
C ILE A 96 5.52 11.90 -0.39
N GLU A 97 6.14 10.73 -0.62
CA GLU A 97 5.57 9.74 -1.53
C GLU A 97 4.29 9.11 -0.98
N VAL A 98 4.18 8.89 0.34
CA VAL A 98 2.97 8.38 1.00
C VAL A 98 1.83 9.38 0.85
N ILE A 99 2.07 10.66 1.13
CA ILE A 99 1.08 11.73 0.99
C ILE A 99 0.64 11.85 -0.49
N GLY A 100 1.58 11.86 -1.42
CA GLY A 100 1.27 11.92 -2.85
C GLY A 100 0.52 10.68 -3.35
N SER A 101 0.81 9.50 -2.83
CA SER A 101 0.12 8.26 -3.18
C SER A 101 -1.28 8.18 -2.56
N TRP A 102 -1.46 8.72 -1.35
CA TRP A 102 -2.78 8.92 -0.73
C TRP A 102 -3.65 9.88 -1.56
N GLU A 103 -3.12 11.02 -1.99
CA GLU A 103 -3.87 11.93 -2.84
C GLU A 103 -4.31 11.25 -4.14
N LYS A 104 -3.40 10.49 -4.78
CA LYS A 104 -3.72 9.69 -5.97
C LYS A 104 -4.78 8.62 -5.70
N SER A 105 -4.80 7.99 -4.52
CA SER A 105 -5.83 6.98 -4.18
C SER A 105 -7.21 7.61 -4.05
N ILE A 106 -7.30 8.83 -3.50
CA ILE A 106 -8.52 9.64 -3.47
C ILE A 106 -8.97 10.00 -4.90
N GLN A 107 -8.08 10.55 -5.71
CA GLN A 107 -8.40 10.97 -7.09
C GLN A 107 -8.88 9.81 -7.95
N ARG A 108 -8.28 8.61 -7.76
CA ARG A 108 -8.69 7.37 -8.45
C ARG A 108 -9.91 6.70 -7.87
N ARG A 109 -10.54 7.27 -6.83
CA ARG A 109 -11.73 6.71 -6.17
C ARG A 109 -11.53 5.27 -5.70
N LYS A 110 -10.33 4.94 -5.20
CA LYS A 110 -10.08 3.63 -4.58
C LYS A 110 -10.68 3.61 -3.17
N GLY A 111 -11.03 2.43 -2.67
CA GLY A 111 -11.37 2.24 -1.25
C GLY A 111 -12.60 3.05 -0.80
N LEU A 112 -12.42 3.90 0.21
CA LEU A 112 -13.46 4.78 0.77
C LEU A 112 -14.16 5.66 -0.28
N PHE A 113 -13.45 6.01 -1.35
CA PHE A 113 -13.95 6.91 -2.39
C PHE A 113 -14.59 6.16 -3.57
N ASP A 114 -14.64 4.82 -3.50
CA ASP A 114 -15.26 4.00 -4.53
C ASP A 114 -16.79 4.16 -4.49
N LEU A 115 -17.35 4.61 -5.62
CA LEU A 115 -18.78 4.82 -5.77
C LEU A 115 -19.55 3.52 -6.02
N THR A 116 -18.87 2.40 -6.27
CA THR A 116 -19.54 1.11 -6.47
C THR A 116 -19.98 0.45 -5.17
N CYS A 117 -19.89 1.15 -4.03
CA CYS A 117 -20.58 0.73 -2.82
C CYS A 117 -22.08 0.74 -3.13
N ASN A 118 -22.59 -0.44 -3.52
CA ASN A 118 -23.93 -0.66 -4.04
C ASN A 118 -24.97 -0.48 -2.94
N TYR A 119 -25.16 0.75 -2.49
CA TYR A 119 -26.30 1.13 -1.68
C TYR A 119 -27.53 1.09 -2.58
N VAL A 120 -28.25 -0.03 -2.52
CA VAL A 120 -29.61 -0.10 -3.01
C VAL A 120 -30.50 0.49 -1.93
N ASP A 121 -31.15 1.59 -2.24
CA ASP A 121 -32.11 2.21 -1.34
C ASP A 121 -33.15 1.16 -0.91
N PRO A 122 -33.30 0.90 0.41
CA PRO A 122 -34.26 -0.08 0.93
C PRO A 122 -35.71 0.17 0.50
N MET A 123 -36.07 1.39 0.11
CA MET A 123 -37.40 1.73 -0.39
C MET A 123 -37.63 1.27 -1.84
N PHE A 124 -36.56 1.00 -2.59
CA PHE A 124 -36.61 0.51 -3.98
C PHE A 124 -36.23 -0.97 -4.10
N SER A 125 -35.89 -1.64 -3.00
CA SER A 125 -35.65 -3.07 -2.98
C SER A 125 -36.98 -3.84 -2.94
N LYS A 126 -37.04 -4.98 -3.63
CA LYS A 126 -38.21 -5.85 -3.58
C LYS A 126 -38.32 -6.39 -2.15
N ILE A 127 -39.46 -6.14 -1.50
CA ILE A 127 -39.75 -6.70 -0.18
C ILE A 127 -39.89 -8.22 -0.34
N GLU A 128 -38.90 -8.97 0.13
CA GLU A 128 -38.95 -10.42 0.25
C GLU A 128 -39.40 -10.77 1.68
N LEU A 129 -40.48 -11.56 1.82
CA LEU A 129 -40.97 -12.05 3.13
C LEU A 129 -40.15 -13.25 3.66
N LEU A 130 -38.92 -13.41 3.17
CA LEU A 130 -38.00 -14.45 3.59
C LEU A 130 -37.23 -14.00 4.85
N PRO A 131 -36.77 -14.94 5.68
CA PRO A 131 -35.83 -14.61 6.75
C PRO A 131 -34.59 -13.91 6.17
N SER A 132 -34.12 -12.84 6.82
CA SER A 132 -32.88 -12.17 6.40
C SER A 132 -31.71 -13.15 6.37
N ASP A 133 -30.97 -13.16 5.27
CA ASP A 133 -29.73 -13.90 5.14
C ASP A 133 -28.60 -13.18 5.89
N LYS A 134 -28.48 -13.50 7.18
CA LYS A 134 -27.46 -12.93 8.06
C LYS A 134 -26.03 -13.24 7.59
N ALA A 135 -25.81 -14.37 6.91
CA ALA A 135 -24.50 -14.75 6.43
C ALA A 135 -24.06 -13.87 5.25
N LEU A 136 -24.98 -13.60 4.32
CA LEU A 136 -24.74 -12.67 3.21
C LEU A 136 -24.53 -11.23 3.71
N MET A 137 -25.32 -10.77 4.69
CA MET A 137 -25.13 -9.45 5.29
C MET A 137 -23.77 -9.32 5.99
N ALA A 138 -23.36 -10.32 6.77
CA ALA A 138 -22.06 -10.32 7.43
C ALA A 138 -20.90 -10.32 6.43
N LYS A 139 -21.02 -11.07 5.34
CA LYS A 139 -20.03 -11.07 4.25
C LYS A 139 -19.91 -9.70 3.59
N ASN A 140 -21.04 -9.10 3.18
CA ASN A 140 -21.04 -7.77 2.57
C ASN A 140 -20.46 -6.70 3.50
N GLN A 141 -20.75 -6.80 4.81
CA GLN A 141 -20.15 -5.95 5.82
C GLN A 141 -18.63 -6.13 5.88
N GLN A 142 -18.15 -7.37 5.88
CA GLN A 142 -16.72 -7.67 5.92
C GLN A 142 -15.98 -7.20 4.66
N ASP A 143 -16.58 -7.37 3.48
CA ASP A 143 -16.04 -6.88 2.22
C ASP A 143 -15.95 -5.35 2.22
N SER A 144 -17.00 -4.67 2.69
CA SER A 144 -17.02 -3.21 2.85
C SER A 144 -15.93 -2.73 3.82
N GLN A 145 -15.75 -3.42 4.96
CA GLN A 145 -14.68 -3.10 5.90
C GLN A 145 -13.29 -3.28 5.28
N GLY A 146 -13.10 -4.31 4.45
CA GLY A 146 -11.85 -4.54 3.73
C GLY A 146 -11.47 -3.39 2.79
N ILE A 147 -12.45 -2.82 2.09
CA ILE A 147 -12.29 -1.66 1.20
C ILE A 147 -11.88 -0.39 1.97
N LEU A 148 -12.42 -0.21 3.18
CA LEU A 148 -12.16 0.97 4.02
C LEU A 148 -10.85 0.89 4.81
N THR A 149 -10.42 -0.33 5.17
CA THR A 149 -9.28 -0.56 6.07
C THR A 149 -7.97 0.11 5.61
N PRO A 150 -7.56 0.03 4.32
CA PRO A 150 -6.38 0.73 3.81
C PRO A 150 -6.35 2.23 4.14
N HIS A 151 -7.50 2.90 4.01
CA HIS A 151 -7.55 4.33 4.26
C HIS A 151 -7.44 4.66 5.75
N PHE A 152 -8.09 3.84 6.59
CA PHE A 152 -8.02 3.98 8.03
C PHE A 152 -6.61 3.76 8.57
N GLN A 153 -5.91 2.72 8.10
CA GLN A 153 -4.51 2.44 8.47
C GLN A 153 -3.58 3.62 8.13
N LEU A 154 -3.79 4.28 6.98
CA LEU A 154 -3.02 5.46 6.61
C LEU A 154 -3.30 6.67 7.49
N LEU A 155 -4.56 6.88 7.91
CA LEU A 155 -4.89 7.92 8.88
C LEU A 155 -4.21 7.67 10.24
N GLN A 156 -4.24 6.43 10.72
CA GLN A 156 -3.53 6.05 11.95
C GLN A 156 -2.01 6.25 11.82
N PHE A 157 -1.45 5.93 10.65
CA PHE A 157 -0.05 6.20 10.34
C PHE A 157 0.27 7.69 10.42
N PHE A 158 -0.52 8.55 9.76
CA PHE A 158 -0.32 10.00 9.82
C PHE A 158 -0.48 10.55 11.24
N GLU A 159 -1.48 10.09 11.99
CA GLU A 159 -1.67 10.47 13.39
C GLU A 159 -0.45 10.08 14.22
N SER A 160 0.06 8.86 14.09
CA SER A 160 1.24 8.41 14.83
C SER A 160 2.49 9.23 14.53
N HIS A 161 2.59 9.79 13.32
CA HIS A 161 3.73 10.56 12.88
C HIS A 161 3.64 12.06 13.24
N PHE A 162 2.45 12.66 13.16
CA PHE A 162 2.25 14.11 13.34
C PHE A 162 1.64 14.51 14.69
N ALA A 163 1.00 13.59 15.42
CA ALA A 163 0.37 13.87 16.72
C ALA A 163 1.24 13.46 17.92
N ALA A 164 2.47 13.00 17.68
CA ALA A 164 3.46 12.64 18.70
C ALA A 164 4.22 13.85 19.25
#